data_AF-A0A0C3DWZ7-F1
#
_entry.id   AF-A0A0C3DWZ7-F1
#
_cell.length_a   1.000
_cell.length_b   1.000
_cell.length_c   1.000
_cell.angle_alpha   90.00
_cell.angle_beta   90.00
_cell.angle_gamma   90.00
#
_symmetry.space_group_name_H-M   'P 1'
#
loop_
_entity.id
_entity.type
_entity.pdbx_description
1 polymer ?
#
loop_
_entity_poly.entity_id
_entity_poly.type
_entity_poly.pdbx_seq_one_letter_code
_entity_poly.pdbx_strand_id
1 'polypeptide(L)'
;MIFQWVFIPWLQCELDCYCECVNHTVKCHDRNKVLPHGVAELIFNNPQDYGALQLKIMVNKAATTHVCQLYIDPGHPIFDLVPGPLNEHLEACYNELGRPSVTRSTVWTIYLDLLHTVQ
;
A
#
# COMPACT_ATOMS: atom_id res chain seq x y z
N MET A 1 -8.21 -13.03 12.78
CA MET A 1 -8.91 -11.73 12.69
C MET A 1 -8.05 -10.60 13.25
N ILE A 2 -7.60 -10.63 14.51
CA ILE A 2 -6.63 -9.63 15.04
C ILE A 2 -5.34 -9.56 14.21
N PHE A 3 -4.81 -10.72 13.81
CA PHE A 3 -3.64 -10.79 12.93
C PHE A 3 -3.86 -10.04 11.61
N GLN A 4 -5.02 -10.23 10.97
CA GLN A 4 -5.34 -9.55 9.70
C GLN A 4 -5.46 -8.04 9.89
N TRP A 5 -6.08 -7.63 11.00
CA TRP A 5 -6.26 -6.23 11.37
C TRP A 5 -4.93 -5.49 11.57
N VAL A 6 -3.93 -6.14 12.18
CA VAL A 6 -2.60 -5.55 12.41
C VAL A 6 -1.69 -5.67 11.19
N PHE A 7 -1.55 -6.87 10.62
CA PHE A 7 -0.50 -7.16 9.63
C PHE A 7 -0.88 -6.76 8.21
N ILE A 8 -2.15 -6.80 7.80
CA ILE A 8 -2.52 -6.47 6.41
C ILE A 8 -2.27 -4.98 6.12
N PRO A 9 -2.75 -4.02 6.94
CA PRO A 9 -2.48 -2.61 6.70
C PRO A 9 -0.98 -2.27 6.75
N TRP A 10 -0.24 -2.87 7.70
CA TRP A 10 1.20 -2.69 7.80
C TRP A 10 1.92 -3.23 6.55
N LEU A 11 1.61 -4.45 6.12
CA LEU A 11 2.21 -5.06 4.94
C LEU A 11 1.89 -4.28 3.67
N GLN A 12 0.66 -3.78 3.53
CA GLN A 12 0.28 -2.93 2.41
C GLN A 12 1.14 -1.67 2.38
N CYS A 13 1.33 -1.01 3.53
CA CYS A 13 2.19 0.17 3.63
C CYS A 13 3.65 -0.13 3.23
N GLU A 14 4.22 -1.26 3.69
CA GLU A 14 5.58 -1.68 3.30
C GLU A 14 5.68 -1.97 1.79
N LEU A 15 4.65 -2.59 1.20
CA LEU A 15 4.58 -2.86 -0.24
C LEU A 15 4.46 -1.57 -1.06
N ASP A 16 3.67 -0.61 -0.58
CA ASP A 16 3.52 0.70 -1.22
C ASP A 16 4.87 1.45 -1.18
N CYS A 17 5.53 1.49 -0.02
CA CYS A 17 6.88 2.07 0.11
C CYS A 17 7.90 1.37 -0.80
N TYR A 18 7.85 0.03 -0.88
CA TYR A 18 8.72 -0.72 -1.78
C TYR A 18 8.43 -0.37 -3.26
N CYS A 19 7.17 -0.28 -3.64
CA CYS A 19 6.73 0.11 -4.98
C CYS A 19 7.29 1.49 -5.34
N GLU A 20 7.13 2.48 -4.45
CA GLU A 20 7.69 3.82 -4.62
C GLU A 20 9.21 3.77 -4.78
N CYS A 21 9.92 3.12 -3.86
CA CYS A 21 11.38 2.99 -3.94
C CYS A 21 11.82 2.37 -5.28
N VAL A 22 11.23 1.25 -5.68
CA VAL A 22 11.63 0.52 -6.89
C VAL A 22 11.29 1.27 -8.16
N ASN A 23 10.15 1.96 -8.21
CA ASN A 23 9.71 2.70 -9.39
C ASN A 23 10.48 4.00 -9.56
N HIS A 24 10.89 4.65 -8.47
CA HIS A 24 11.64 5.91 -8.50
C HIS A 24 13.17 5.73 -8.52
N THR A 25 13.70 4.57 -8.12
CA THR A 25 15.15 4.32 -8.15
C THR A 25 15.63 4.02 -9.57
N VAL A 26 16.67 4.74 -10.00
CA VAL A 26 17.36 4.48 -11.27
C VAL A 26 17.93 3.06 -11.24
N LYS A 27 17.61 2.26 -12.27
CA LYS A 27 18.16 0.90 -12.37
C LYS A 27 19.67 0.97 -12.63
N CYS A 28 20.46 0.30 -11.79
CA CYS A 28 21.90 0.19 -11.99
C CYS A 28 22.21 -0.46 -13.34
N HIS A 29 23.19 0.10 -14.05
CA HIS A 29 23.64 -0.42 -15.34
C HIS A 29 24.33 -1.77 -15.16
N ASP A 30 23.82 -2.81 -15.82
CA ASP A 30 24.42 -4.14 -15.87
C ASP A 30 24.94 -4.44 -17.29
N ARG A 31 26.27 -4.58 -17.41
CA ARG A 31 26.96 -4.82 -18.69
C ARG A 31 26.63 -6.18 -19.31
N ASN A 32 26.15 -7.13 -18.53
CA ASN A 32 25.82 -8.49 -19.00
C ASN A 32 24.35 -8.62 -19.41
N LYS A 33 23.54 -7.57 -19.22
CA LYS A 33 22.10 -7.60 -19.44
C LYS A 33 21.70 -6.69 -20.61
N VAL A 34 21.25 -7.30 -21.70
CA VAL A 34 20.80 -6.60 -22.93
C VAL A 34 19.32 -6.17 -22.84
N LEU A 35 18.62 -6.52 -21.76
CA LEU A 35 17.20 -6.21 -21.63
C LEU A 35 16.96 -4.70 -21.54
N PRO A 36 15.84 -4.19 -22.10
CA PRO A 36 15.42 -2.82 -21.87
C PRO A 36 15.31 -2.63 -20.37
N HIS A 37 16.13 -1.71 -19.84
CA HIS A 37 16.12 -1.41 -18.42
C HIS A 37 14.72 -0.86 -18.14
N GLY A 38 13.98 -1.51 -17.24
CA GLY A 38 12.68 -1.04 -16.80
C GLY A 38 12.79 0.43 -16.45
N VAL A 39 12.08 1.23 -17.24
CA VAL A 39 12.14 2.68 -17.28
C VAL A 39 11.70 3.19 -15.90
N ALA A 40 12.56 3.94 -15.20
CA ALA A 40 12.17 4.57 -13.94
C ALA A 40 10.93 5.43 -14.18
N GLU A 41 10.04 5.52 -13.19
CA GLU A 41 8.78 6.27 -13.33
C GLU A 41 9.02 7.72 -13.82
N LEU A 42 10.17 8.27 -13.47
CA LEU A 42 10.67 9.57 -13.90
C LEU A 42 10.69 9.76 -15.42
N ILE A 43 10.96 8.74 -16.22
CA ILE A 43 10.96 8.84 -17.69
C ILE A 43 9.53 8.97 -18.23
N PHE A 44 8.52 8.38 -17.55
CA PHE A 44 7.12 8.58 -17.95
C PHE A 44 6.63 10.00 -17.65
N ASN A 45 7.28 10.70 -16.73
CA ASN A 45 6.95 12.06 -16.35
C ASN A 45 7.80 13.09 -17.12
N ASN A 46 9.08 12.78 -17.38
CA ASN A 46 10.05 13.64 -18.08
C ASN A 46 10.84 12.86 -19.16
N PRO A 47 10.20 12.38 -20.23
CA PRO A 47 10.86 11.55 -21.24
C PRO A 47 11.94 12.28 -22.05
N GLN A 48 11.85 13.61 -22.12
CA GLN A 48 12.82 14.51 -22.76
C GLN A 48 14.23 14.34 -22.17
N ASP A 49 14.31 14.19 -20.84
CA ASP A 49 15.59 14.06 -20.11
C ASP A 49 16.32 12.75 -20.43
N TYR A 50 15.62 11.79 -21.03
CA TYR A 50 16.12 10.46 -21.34
C TYR A 50 16.13 10.15 -22.85
N GLY A 51 15.89 11.15 -23.70
CA GLY A 51 15.85 10.98 -25.16
C GLY A 51 14.76 10.03 -25.65
N ALA A 52 13.70 9.82 -24.85
CA ALA A 52 12.62 8.90 -25.15
C ALA A 52 11.40 9.64 -25.75
N LEU A 53 10.64 8.95 -26.62
CA LEU A 53 9.36 9.45 -27.12
C LEU A 53 8.24 9.23 -26.10
N GLN A 54 7.43 10.27 -25.86
CA GLN A 54 6.29 10.18 -24.93
C GLN A 54 5.09 9.52 -25.60
N LEU A 55 4.90 8.22 -25.39
CA LEU A 55 3.77 7.44 -25.90
C LEU A 55 2.74 7.07 -24.81
N LYS A 56 2.80 7.75 -23.65
CA LYS A 56 1.94 7.45 -22.50
C LYS A 56 0.48 7.78 -22.82
N ILE A 57 -0.40 6.78 -22.69
CA ILE A 57 -1.85 7.01 -22.68
C ILE A 57 -2.20 7.57 -21.31
N MET A 58 -2.62 8.84 -21.26
CA MET A 58 -3.05 9.48 -20.03
C MET A 58 -4.43 8.96 -19.65
N VAL A 59 -4.49 8.08 -18.65
CA VAL A 59 -5.75 7.66 -18.05
C VAL A 59 -6.27 8.82 -17.19
N ASN A 60 -7.48 9.29 -17.50
CA ASN A 60 -8.13 10.32 -16.70
C ASN A 60 -8.51 9.74 -15.33
N LYS A 61 -7.78 10.14 -14.28
CA LYS A 61 -8.04 9.70 -12.90
C LYS A 61 -9.48 9.97 -12.46
N ALA A 62 -10.07 11.10 -12.86
CA ALA A 62 -11.46 11.40 -12.52
C ALA A 62 -12.44 10.43 -13.17
N ALA A 63 -12.16 9.97 -14.40
CA ALA A 63 -12.96 8.95 -15.05
C ALA A 63 -12.84 7.59 -14.34
N THR A 64 -11.63 7.20 -13.92
CA THR A 64 -11.42 5.98 -13.12
C THR A 64 -12.14 6.06 -11.78
N THR A 65 -12.02 7.17 -11.05
CA THR A 65 -12.73 7.39 -9.78
C THR A 65 -14.24 7.32 -9.97
N HIS A 66 -14.77 7.93 -11.04
CA HIS A 66 -16.20 7.88 -11.35
C HIS A 66 -16.68 6.46 -11.62
N VAL A 67 -15.94 5.67 -12.42
CA VAL A 67 -16.25 4.25 -12.69
C VAL A 67 -16.19 3.43 -11.41
N CYS A 68 -15.18 3.64 -10.55
CA CYS A 68 -15.13 3.00 -9.25
C CYS A 68 -16.36 3.33 -8.41
N GLN A 69 -16.75 4.60 -8.29
CA GLN A 69 -17.95 4.99 -7.54
C GLN A 69 -19.25 4.47 -8.15
N LEU A 70 -19.30 4.28 -9.46
CA LEU A 70 -20.49 3.78 -10.16
C LEU A 70 -20.72 2.29 -9.94
N TYR A 71 -19.65 1.49 -9.89
CA TYR A 71 -19.73 0.02 -9.86
C TYR A 71 -19.30 -0.61 -8.54
N ILE A 72 -18.54 0.12 -7.72
CA ILE A 72 -18.03 -0.37 -6.44
C ILE A 72 -18.83 0.32 -5.34
N ASP A 73 -19.57 -0.48 -4.59
CA ASP A 73 -20.16 -0.02 -3.33
C ASP A 73 -19.04 0.06 -2.28
N PRO A 74 -18.66 1.26 -1.80
CA PRO A 74 -17.60 1.41 -0.80
C PRO A 74 -17.98 0.80 0.56
N GLY A 75 -19.27 0.56 0.82
CA GLY A 75 -19.76 -0.11 2.02
C GLY A 75 -19.89 -1.62 1.88
N HIS A 76 -19.41 -2.22 0.78
CA HIS A 76 -19.55 -3.65 0.57
C HIS A 76 -18.66 -4.42 1.58
N PRO A 77 -19.19 -5.42 2.30
CA PRO A 77 -18.47 -6.15 3.36
C PRO A 77 -17.25 -6.96 2.87
N ILE A 78 -17.00 -6.99 1.55
CA ILE A 78 -15.78 -7.58 0.98
C ILE A 78 -14.54 -6.74 1.28
N PHE A 79 -14.74 -5.44 1.53
CA PHE A 79 -13.67 -4.50 1.88
C PHE A 79 -13.36 -4.49 3.37
N ASP A 80 -14.23 -5.09 4.19
CA ASP A 80 -14.01 -5.20 5.63
C ASP A 80 -12.94 -6.26 5.92
N LEU A 81 -11.80 -5.83 6.46
CA LEU A 81 -10.72 -6.74 6.89
C LEU A 81 -11.18 -7.66 8.03
N VAL A 82 -12.07 -7.14 8.89
CA VAL A 82 -12.72 -7.85 9.98
C VAL A 82 -14.17 -7.32 10.12
N PRO A 83 -15.11 -8.13 10.63
CA PRO A 83 -16.48 -7.69 10.86
C PRO A 83 -16.57 -6.42 11.70
N GLY A 84 -17.51 -5.53 11.36
CA GLY A 84 -17.69 -4.22 12.03
C GLY A 84 -17.64 -4.25 13.56
N PRO A 85 -18.42 -5.11 14.26
CA PRO A 85 -18.39 -5.17 15.73
C PRO A 85 -17.02 -5.56 16.30
N LEU A 86 -16.28 -6.43 15.60
CA LEU A 86 -14.93 -6.79 15.99
C LEU A 86 -13.95 -5.65 15.71
N ASN A 87 -14.11 -4.94 14.60
CA ASN A 87 -13.30 -3.76 14.28
C ASN A 87 -13.43 -2.68 15.36
N GLU A 88 -14.66 -2.36 15.78
CA GLU A 88 -14.94 -1.39 16.83
C GLU A 88 -14.30 -1.78 18.17
N HIS A 89 -14.37 -3.06 18.53
CA HIS A 89 -13.74 -3.57 19.74
C HIS A 89 -12.20 -3.48 19.67
N LEU A 90 -11.60 -3.86 18.54
CA LEU A 90 -10.15 -3.78 18.34
C LEU A 90 -9.65 -2.34 18.34
N GLU A 91 -10.39 -1.42 17.74
CA GLU A 91 -10.09 0.02 17.80
C GLU A 91 -10.12 0.54 19.24
N ALA A 92 -11.11 0.14 20.04
CA ALA A 92 -11.18 0.50 21.46
C ALA A 92 -9.93 0.01 22.23
N CYS A 93 -9.57 -1.27 22.09
CA CYS A 93 -8.38 -1.84 22.72
C CYS A 93 -7.09 -1.15 22.24
N TYR A 94 -7.00 -0.82 20.94
CA TYR A 94 -5.83 -0.13 20.39
C TYR A 94 -5.71 1.32 20.87
N ASN A 95 -6.85 1.99 21.12
CA ASN A 95 -6.89 3.29 21.76
C ASN A 95 -6.40 3.24 23.21
N GLU A 96 -6.77 2.20 23.97
CA GLU A 96 -6.29 1.98 25.35
C GLU A 96 -4.78 1.75 25.41
N LEU A 97 -4.20 1.10 24.39
CA LEU A 97 -2.76 0.92 24.25
C LEU A 97 -2.01 2.20 23.83
N GLY A 98 -2.71 3.31 23.59
CA GLY A 98 -2.11 4.60 23.24
C GLY A 98 -1.69 4.73 21.78
N ARG A 99 -2.24 3.91 20.87
CA ARG A 99 -1.96 3.92 19.43
C ARG A 99 -0.46 3.85 19.07
N PRO A 100 0.24 2.79 19.51
CA PRO A 100 1.66 2.63 19.20
C PRO A 100 1.91 2.54 17.69
N SER A 101 2.96 3.19 17.18
CA SER A 101 3.27 3.12 15.74
C SER A 101 3.61 1.68 15.31
N VAL A 102 2.92 1.18 14.28
CA VAL A 102 3.14 -0.15 13.70
C VAL A 102 4.30 -0.09 12.70
N THR A 103 5.44 -0.67 13.10
CA THR A 103 6.66 -0.77 12.30
C THR A 103 7.11 -2.21 12.28
N ARG A 104 8.07 -2.56 11.40
CA ARG A 104 8.64 -3.92 11.36
C ARG A 104 9.14 -4.44 12.72
N SER A 105 9.66 -3.58 13.59
CA SER A 105 10.15 -3.97 14.92
C SER A 105 9.05 -4.02 15.99
N THR A 106 7.96 -3.29 15.81
CA THR A 106 6.89 -3.16 16.82
C THR A 106 5.63 -3.95 16.50
N VAL A 107 5.41 -4.33 15.23
CA VAL A 107 4.19 -5.00 14.75
C VAL A 107 3.86 -6.27 15.52
N TRP A 108 4.87 -7.08 15.86
CA TRP A 108 4.69 -8.29 16.64
C TRP A 108 4.33 -8.01 18.10
N THR A 109 4.97 -7.02 18.73
CA THR A 109 4.66 -6.62 20.10
C THR A 109 3.23 -6.09 20.19
N ILE A 110 2.85 -5.19 19.28
CA ILE A 110 1.50 -4.61 19.21
C ILE A 110 0.44 -5.70 19.00
N TYR A 111 0.73 -6.69 18.16
CA TYR A 111 -0.15 -7.83 17.97
C TYR A 111 -0.35 -8.63 19.27
N LEU A 112 0.73 -8.90 20.02
CA LEU A 112 0.65 -9.62 21.29
C LEU A 112 -0.07 -8.81 22.38
N ASP A 113 0.19 -7.51 22.45
CA ASP A 113 -0.46 -6.60 23.40
C ASP A 113 -1.97 -6.56 23.13
N LEU A 114 -2.37 -6.36 21.87
CA LEU A 114 -3.78 -6.42 21.46
C LEU A 114 -4.42 -7.78 21.74
N LEU A 115 -3.68 -8.87 21.49
CA LEU A 115 -4.19 -10.21 21.78
C LEU A 115 -4.47 -10.38 23.28
N HIS A 116 -3.62 -9.84 24.15
CA HIS A 116 -3.80 -9.89 25.60
C HIS A 116 -4.90 -8.95 26.10
N THR A 117 -5.13 -7.80 25.45
CA THR A 117 -6.21 -6.86 25.84
C THR A 117 -7.60 -7.37 25.44
N VAL A 118 -7.68 -8.15 24.35
CA VAL A 118 -8.95 -8.67 23.80
C VAL A 118 -9.38 -9.99 24.47
N GLN A 119 -8.46 -10.70 25.11
CA GLN A 119 -8.72 -11.93 25.88
C GLN A 119 -9.25 -11.65 27.29
#